data_AF-A0AAP3W0Y2-F1
#
_entry.id   AF-A0AAP3W0Y2-F1
#
_cell.length_a   1.000
_cell.length_b   1.000
_cell.length_c   1.000
_cell.angle_alpha   90.00
_cell.angle_beta   90.00
_cell.angle_gamma   90.00
#
_symmetry.space_group_name_H-M   'P 1'
#
loop_
_entity.id
_entity.type
_entity.pdbx_description
1 polymer ?
#
loop_
_entity_poly.entity_id
_entity_poly.type
_entity_poly.pdbx_seq_one_letter_code
_entity_poly.pdbx_strand_id
1 'polypeptide(L)'
;MKELAVTTASDRKQILSLLLGNMQMHYTYSECQLPDIILIDKLKNEITLSSIIADKRKLVLKFSPQNCYPCIEFSMSCLEKFALSIPNIKERLLIIISDANYREYQAISNSLQSDIPIYLSKDTTLSTILKEENTPFIFVMDERLYMDDLFIPIKELPNYSDLYFHIMKTKYFRNL
;
A
#
# COMPACT_ATOMS: atom_id res chain seq x y z
N MET A 1 -7.13 17.68 20.03
CA MET A 1 -7.65 17.73 18.64
C MET A 1 -7.38 19.12 18.11
N LYS A 2 -6.47 19.29 17.16
CA LYS A 2 -6.33 20.55 16.42
C LYS A 2 -7.22 20.43 15.18
N GLU A 3 -8.26 21.25 15.10
CA GLU A 3 -9.02 21.42 13.87
C GLU A 3 -8.06 21.81 12.74
N LEU A 4 -8.19 21.14 11.59
CA LEU A 4 -7.64 21.68 10.34
C LEU A 4 -8.38 23.00 10.10
N ALA A 5 -7.67 24.12 10.21
CA ALA A 5 -8.18 25.40 9.75
C ALA A 5 -8.32 25.32 8.22
N VAL A 6 -9.51 24.95 7.73
CA VAL A 6 -9.87 25.02 6.31
C VAL A 6 -10.07 26.49 5.99
N THR A 7 -9.06 27.13 5.41
CA THR A 7 -9.02 28.59 5.31
C THR A 7 -9.63 29.17 4.04
N THR A 8 -10.01 28.37 3.02
CA THR A 8 -10.78 28.87 1.86
C THR A 8 -11.75 27.84 1.26
N ALA A 9 -12.75 28.31 0.52
CA ALA A 9 -13.68 27.43 -0.23
C ALA A 9 -12.96 26.59 -1.31
N SER A 10 -11.83 27.08 -1.84
CA SER A 10 -10.98 26.36 -2.79
C SER A 10 -10.31 25.16 -2.14
N ASP A 11 -9.76 25.32 -0.95
CA ASP A 11 -9.11 24.24 -0.19
C ASP A 11 -10.12 23.12 0.12
N ARG A 12 -11.35 23.51 0.51
CA ARG A 12 -12.44 22.55 0.75
C ARG A 12 -12.78 21.73 -0.51
N LYS A 13 -12.82 22.37 -1.68
CA LYS A 13 -13.10 21.68 -2.95
C LYS A 13 -11.99 20.67 -3.30
N GLN A 14 -10.72 21.04 -3.09
CA GLN A 14 -9.58 20.15 -3.34
C GLN A 14 -9.60 18.95 -2.38
N ILE A 15 -9.82 19.18 -1.09
CA ILE A 15 -9.96 18.12 -0.07
C ILE A 15 -11.07 17.14 -0.45
N LEU A 16 -12.24 17.65 -0.82
CA LEU A 16 -13.36 16.81 -1.25
C LEU A 16 -13.02 16.01 -2.50
N SER A 17 -12.32 16.60 -3.46
CA SER A 17 -11.87 15.90 -4.67
C SER A 17 -10.94 14.73 -4.35
N LEU A 18 -10.00 14.90 -3.41
CA LEU A 18 -9.08 13.84 -2.99
C LEU A 18 -9.83 12.69 -2.32
N LEU A 19 -10.75 13.01 -1.41
CA LEU A 19 -11.55 12.00 -0.70
C LEU A 19 -12.47 11.23 -1.66
N LEU A 20 -13.15 11.94 -2.58
CA LEU A 20 -14.00 11.32 -3.59
C LEU A 20 -13.21 10.43 -4.53
N GLY A 21 -12.03 10.88 -4.99
CA GLY A 21 -11.14 10.07 -5.81
C GLY A 21 -10.72 8.79 -5.09
N ASN A 22 -10.35 8.88 -3.82
CA ASN A 22 -10.00 7.71 -3.01
C ASN A 22 -11.15 6.71 -2.90
N MET A 23 -12.37 7.21 -2.62
CA MET A 23 -13.57 6.38 -2.57
C MET A 23 -13.87 5.72 -3.92
N GLN A 24 -13.75 6.46 -5.02
CA GLN A 24 -13.94 5.91 -6.36
C GLN A 24 -12.94 4.79 -6.63
N MET A 25 -11.66 4.99 -6.30
CA MET A 25 -10.63 3.98 -6.49
C MET A 25 -10.85 2.74 -5.63
N HIS A 26 -11.30 2.94 -4.39
CA HIS A 26 -11.73 1.84 -3.53
C HIS A 26 -12.84 1.01 -4.19
N TYR A 27 -13.91 1.63 -4.69
CA TYR A 27 -15.02 0.91 -5.33
C TYR A 27 -14.64 0.26 -6.66
N THR A 28 -13.71 0.85 -7.42
CA THR A 28 -13.28 0.31 -8.72
C THR A 28 -12.39 -0.91 -8.56
N TYR A 29 -11.49 -0.90 -7.58
CA TYR A 29 -10.40 -1.88 -7.52
C TYR A 29 -10.47 -2.81 -6.30
N SER A 30 -11.22 -2.48 -5.24
CA SER A 30 -11.39 -3.43 -4.14
C SER A 30 -12.22 -4.64 -4.58
N GLU A 31 -12.09 -5.73 -3.83
CA GLU A 31 -12.75 -7.02 -4.07
C GLU A 31 -12.40 -7.65 -5.44
N CYS A 32 -11.34 -7.14 -6.08
CA CYS A 32 -10.77 -7.74 -7.28
C CYS A 32 -9.81 -8.87 -6.89
N GLN A 33 -10.02 -10.05 -7.49
CA GLN A 33 -9.09 -11.17 -7.34
C GLN A 33 -7.90 -10.97 -8.27
N LEU A 34 -6.69 -11.03 -7.72
CA LEU A 34 -5.47 -11.03 -8.51
C LEU A 34 -5.13 -12.45 -8.97
N PRO A 35 -4.53 -12.60 -10.17
CA PRO A 35 -3.87 -13.84 -10.53
C PRO A 35 -2.69 -14.10 -9.60
N ASP A 36 -2.27 -15.36 -9.51
CA ASP A 36 -1.09 -15.73 -8.74
C ASP A 36 0.20 -15.31 -9.47
N ILE A 37 0.61 -14.08 -9.23
CA ILE A 37 1.77 -13.45 -9.89
C ILE A 37 3.10 -13.93 -9.31
N ILE A 38 4.16 -13.80 -10.10
CA ILE A 38 5.53 -14.08 -9.68
C ILE A 38 6.18 -12.81 -9.12
N LEU A 39 6.73 -12.95 -7.92
CA LEU A 39 7.49 -11.94 -7.19
C LEU A 39 8.97 -12.37 -7.08
N ILE A 40 9.89 -11.41 -7.08
CA ILE A 40 11.33 -11.63 -6.91
C ILE A 40 11.78 -11.03 -5.58
N ASP A 41 12.53 -11.81 -4.79
CA ASP A 41 13.12 -11.35 -3.53
C ASP A 41 14.53 -10.73 -3.71
N LYS A 42 15.18 -10.33 -2.61
CA LYS A 42 16.55 -9.78 -2.61
C LYS A 42 17.65 -10.75 -3.05
N LEU A 43 17.36 -12.05 -3.09
CA LEU A 43 18.27 -13.13 -3.48
C LEU A 43 18.02 -13.60 -4.93
N LYS A 44 17.10 -12.95 -5.64
CA LYS A 44 16.62 -13.32 -6.98
C LYS A 44 15.81 -14.62 -7.04
N ASN A 45 15.27 -15.07 -5.91
CA ASN A 45 14.34 -16.19 -5.92
C ASN A 45 13.01 -15.73 -6.48
N GLU A 46 12.41 -16.57 -7.33
CA GLU A 46 11.06 -16.38 -7.83
C GLU A 46 10.07 -17.09 -6.90
N ILE A 47 9.10 -16.34 -6.42
CA ILE A 47 8.16 -16.77 -5.38
C ILE A 47 6.75 -16.33 -5.80
N THR A 48 5.75 -17.19 -5.67
CA THR A 48 4.37 -16.84 -6.03
C THR A 48 3.73 -15.97 -4.94
N LEU A 49 2.83 -15.07 -5.34
CA LEU A 49 2.07 -14.24 -4.40
C LEU A 49 1.31 -15.11 -3.40
N SER A 50 0.65 -16.19 -3.86
CA SER A 50 -0.04 -17.16 -3.02
C SER A 50 0.84 -17.76 -1.93
N SER A 51 2.10 -18.07 -2.23
CA SER A 51 3.03 -18.62 -1.23
C SER A 51 3.51 -17.59 -0.21
N ILE A 52 3.59 -16.31 -0.60
CA ILE A 52 3.94 -15.20 0.31
C ILE A 52 2.78 -14.90 1.25
N ILE A 53 1.55 -14.83 0.73
CA ILE A 53 0.34 -14.63 1.54
C ILE A 53 0.10 -15.85 2.43
N ALA A 54 0.21 -17.06 1.87
CA ALA A 54 -0.06 -18.33 2.54
C ALA A 54 -1.43 -18.30 3.25
N ASP A 55 -1.51 -18.73 4.50
CA ASP A 55 -2.68 -18.63 5.38
C ASP A 55 -2.69 -17.35 6.22
N LYS A 56 -1.84 -16.38 5.86
CA LYS A 56 -1.62 -15.16 6.62
C LYS A 56 -2.16 -13.97 5.83
N ARG A 57 -3.31 -13.43 6.25
CA ARG A 57 -3.76 -12.12 5.78
C ARG A 57 -2.66 -11.07 5.95
N LYS A 58 -2.39 -10.29 4.90
CA LYS A 58 -1.37 -9.23 4.89
C LYS A 58 -1.93 -7.88 4.50
N LEU A 59 -1.35 -6.82 5.06
CA LEU A 59 -1.47 -5.45 4.57
C LEU A 59 -0.33 -5.20 3.59
N VAL A 60 -0.68 -4.92 2.34
CA VAL A 60 0.24 -4.80 1.23
C VAL A 60 0.32 -3.34 0.80
N LEU A 61 1.53 -2.79 0.76
CA LEU A 61 1.81 -1.52 0.10
C LEU A 61 2.36 -1.81 -1.30
N LYS A 62 1.71 -1.30 -2.33
CA LYS A 62 2.18 -1.34 -3.72
C LYS A 62 2.60 0.04 -4.16
N PHE A 63 3.79 0.14 -4.75
CA PHE A 63 4.20 1.33 -5.49
C PHE A 63 5.10 0.98 -6.67
N SER A 64 5.31 1.93 -7.57
CA SER A 64 6.35 1.85 -8.59
C SER A 64 7.30 3.05 -8.50
N PRO A 65 8.53 2.95 -9.04
CA PRO A 65 9.47 4.07 -9.05
C PRO A 65 8.97 5.30 -9.82
N GLN A 66 7.97 5.13 -10.69
CA GLN A 66 7.36 6.22 -11.47
C GLN A 66 6.29 6.98 -10.68
N ASN A 67 5.81 6.42 -9.56
CA ASN A 67 4.87 7.12 -8.69
C ASN A 67 5.51 8.39 -8.10
N CYS A 68 4.63 9.32 -7.74
CA CYS A 68 4.95 10.52 -6.97
C CYS A 68 5.89 10.21 -5.77
N TYR A 69 7.14 10.67 -5.82
CA TYR A 69 8.12 10.40 -4.75
C TYR A 69 7.64 10.83 -3.35
N PRO A 70 7.08 12.04 -3.15
CA PRO A 70 6.52 12.43 -1.86
C PRO A 70 5.35 11.53 -1.38
N CYS A 71 4.63 10.91 -2.30
CA CYS A 71 3.54 9.98 -1.99
C CYS A 71 4.09 8.63 -1.55
N ILE A 72 5.18 8.16 -2.18
CA ILE A 72 5.90 6.94 -1.76
C ILE A 72 6.43 7.14 -0.34
N GLU A 73 7.15 8.25 -0.07
CA GLU A 73 7.68 8.54 1.26
C GLU A 73 6.57 8.61 2.31
N PHE A 74 5.46 9.28 2.00
CA PHE A 74 4.33 9.37 2.91
C PHE A 74 3.69 7.99 3.18
N SER A 75 3.48 7.17 2.14
CA SER A 75 2.92 5.83 2.26
C SER A 75 3.80 4.90 3.09
N MET A 76 5.13 4.97 2.86
CA MET A 76 6.12 4.26 3.66
C MET A 76 6.05 4.68 5.13
N SER A 77 6.02 5.99 5.42
CA SER A 77 5.93 6.50 6.79
C SER A 77 4.67 6.01 7.53
N CYS A 78 3.54 5.91 6.81
CA CYS A 78 2.31 5.39 7.38
C CYS A 78 2.43 3.88 7.69
N LEU A 79 2.99 3.11 6.76
CA LEU A 79 3.20 1.67 6.94
C LEU A 79 4.19 1.37 8.09
N GLU A 80 5.25 2.15 8.23
CA GLU A 80 6.22 2.03 9.32
C GLU A 80 5.59 2.37 10.68
N LYS A 81 4.80 3.45 10.75
CA LYS A 81 4.01 3.77 11.95
C LYS A 81 3.07 2.62 12.32
N PHE A 82 2.45 1.98 11.33
CA PHE A 82 1.61 0.81 11.55
C PHE A 82 2.40 -0.41 12.03
N ALA A 83 3.62 -0.61 11.49
CA ALA A 83 4.54 -1.68 11.87
C ALA A 83 4.98 -1.63 13.35
N LEU A 84 4.86 -0.47 13.99
CA LEU A 84 5.16 -0.26 15.41
C LEU A 84 3.90 -0.35 16.32
N SER A 85 2.72 -0.54 15.73
CA SER A 85 1.45 -0.37 16.45
C SER A 85 0.92 -1.61 17.18
N ILE A 86 1.43 -2.81 16.84
CA ILE A 86 1.03 -4.11 17.44
C ILE A 86 2.27 -5.03 17.43
N PRO A 87 2.49 -5.84 18.49
CA PRO A 87 3.51 -6.89 18.45
C PRO A 87 3.34 -7.81 17.23
N ASN A 88 4.45 -8.25 16.62
CA ASN A 88 4.49 -9.21 15.51
C ASN A 88 3.75 -8.80 14.21
N ILE A 89 3.20 -7.58 14.11
CA ILE A 89 2.47 -7.12 12.92
C ILE A 89 3.34 -7.13 11.66
N LYS A 90 4.67 -6.96 11.79
CA LYS A 90 5.61 -6.97 10.68
C LYS A 90 5.50 -8.22 9.80
N GLU A 91 5.16 -9.38 10.38
CA GLU A 91 4.93 -10.62 9.61
C GLU A 91 3.68 -10.56 8.69
N ARG A 92 2.79 -9.61 8.96
CA ARG A 92 1.56 -9.33 8.21
C ARG A 92 1.73 -8.15 7.25
N LEU A 93 2.94 -7.59 7.11
CA LEU A 93 3.20 -6.50 6.17
C LEU A 93 3.94 -7.03 4.95
N LEU A 94 3.68 -6.39 3.81
CA LEU A 94 4.32 -6.70 2.54
C LEU A 94 4.47 -5.42 1.72
N ILE A 95 5.61 -5.25 1.07
CA ILE A 95 5.82 -4.20 0.08
C ILE A 95 6.05 -4.87 -1.28
N ILE A 96 5.29 -4.43 -2.28
CA ILE A 96 5.46 -4.86 -3.68
C ILE A 96 5.84 -3.65 -4.53
N ILE A 97 6.99 -3.76 -5.19
CA ILE A 97 7.46 -2.80 -6.18
C ILE A 97 7.10 -3.33 -7.57
N SER A 98 6.40 -2.55 -8.38
CA SER A 98 6.13 -2.85 -9.79
C SER A 98 6.95 -1.95 -10.72
N ASP A 99 6.97 -2.27 -12.02
CA ASP A 99 7.51 -1.42 -13.09
C ASP A 99 8.97 -0.95 -12.87
N ALA A 100 9.75 -1.80 -12.21
CA ALA A 100 11.16 -1.58 -11.95
C ALA A 100 11.98 -2.74 -12.51
N ASN A 101 13.21 -2.47 -12.92
CA ASN A 101 14.17 -3.56 -13.11
C ASN A 101 14.81 -3.97 -11.77
N TYR A 102 15.49 -5.12 -11.74
CA TYR A 102 16.10 -5.63 -10.52
C TYR A 102 17.12 -4.68 -9.88
N ARG A 103 17.86 -3.89 -10.68
CA ARG A 103 18.84 -2.92 -10.17
C ARG A 103 18.14 -1.77 -9.46
N GLU A 104 17.07 -1.24 -10.03
CA GLU A 104 16.25 -0.20 -9.40
C GLU A 104 15.61 -0.71 -8.11
N TYR A 105 15.00 -1.91 -8.17
CA TYR A 105 14.47 -2.60 -7.00
C TYR A 105 15.52 -2.71 -5.88
N GLN A 106 16.74 -3.15 -6.20
CA GLN A 106 17.80 -3.31 -5.21
C GLN A 106 18.21 -1.97 -4.60
N ALA A 107 18.32 -0.91 -5.42
CA ALA A 107 18.65 0.43 -4.93
C ALA A 107 17.59 0.95 -3.96
N ILE A 108 16.30 0.84 -4.33
CA ILE A 108 15.16 1.27 -3.50
C ILE A 108 15.09 0.43 -2.23
N SER A 109 15.18 -0.89 -2.35
CA SER A 109 15.06 -1.79 -1.21
C SER A 109 16.18 -1.60 -0.18
N ASN A 110 17.38 -1.21 -0.64
CA ASN A 110 18.49 -0.85 0.24
C ASN A 110 18.33 0.53 0.88
N SER A 111 17.74 1.50 0.16
CA SER A 111 17.53 2.86 0.70
C SER A 111 16.42 2.91 1.74
N LEU A 112 15.38 2.07 1.63
CA LEU A 112 14.24 2.08 2.54
C LEU A 112 14.56 1.62 3.96
N GLN A 113 15.67 0.90 4.19
CA GLN A 113 16.09 0.39 5.51
C GLN A 113 14.96 -0.24 6.35
N SER A 114 13.97 -0.86 5.68
CA SER A 114 12.78 -1.40 6.31
C SER A 114 12.94 -2.89 6.60
N ASP A 115 12.50 -3.32 7.78
CA ASP A 115 12.38 -4.75 8.13
C ASP A 115 11.17 -5.43 7.46
N ILE A 116 10.32 -4.66 6.78
CA ILE A 116 9.16 -5.19 6.06
C ILE A 116 9.64 -5.92 4.81
N PRO A 117 9.16 -7.15 4.53
CA PRO A 117 9.50 -7.87 3.31
C PRO A 117 9.13 -7.05 2.06
N ILE A 118 10.12 -6.87 1.17
CA ILE A 118 9.97 -6.12 -0.10
C ILE A 118 10.23 -7.10 -1.24
N TYR A 119 9.35 -7.07 -2.24
CA TYR A 119 9.47 -7.90 -3.44
C TYR A 119 9.26 -7.07 -4.71
N LEU A 120 9.89 -7.52 -5.79
CA LEU A 120 9.70 -6.98 -7.14
C LEU A 120 8.68 -7.82 -7.91
N SER A 121 7.64 -7.21 -8.47
CA SER A 121 6.72 -7.89 -9.39
C SER A 121 7.37 -8.11 -10.75
N LYS A 122 7.30 -9.35 -11.26
CA LYS A 122 7.59 -9.65 -12.69
C LYS A 122 6.39 -9.40 -13.58
N ASP A 123 5.19 -9.35 -13.00
CA ASP A 123 3.92 -9.23 -13.71
C ASP A 123 3.47 -7.76 -13.81
N THR A 124 2.67 -7.47 -14.83
CA THR A 124 2.11 -6.14 -15.12
C THR A 124 0.70 -5.93 -14.55
N THR A 125 0.09 -6.95 -13.97
CA THR A 125 -1.28 -6.90 -13.43
C THR A 125 -1.43 -5.77 -12.41
N LEU A 126 -0.52 -5.71 -11.43
CA LEU A 126 -0.48 -4.62 -10.44
C LEU A 126 -0.14 -3.26 -11.08
N SER A 127 0.53 -3.23 -12.22
CA SER A 127 0.86 -2.01 -12.96
C SER A 127 -0.36 -1.37 -13.63
N THR A 128 -1.44 -2.12 -13.84
CA THR A 128 -2.71 -1.60 -14.40
C THR A 128 -3.58 -0.91 -13.35
N ILE A 129 -3.41 -1.27 -12.08
CA ILE A 129 -4.16 -0.71 -10.96
C ILE A 129 -3.58 0.66 -10.60
N LEU A 130 -4.43 1.67 -10.62
CA LEU A 130 -4.08 3.07 -10.34
C LEU A 130 -2.97 3.64 -11.23
N LYS A 131 -2.93 3.18 -12.48
CA LYS A 131 -1.94 3.62 -13.46
C LYS A 131 -2.08 5.10 -13.80
N GLU A 132 -3.30 5.59 -13.93
CA GLU A 132 -3.58 6.98 -14.32
C GLU A 132 -3.35 7.94 -13.14
N GLU A 133 -3.66 7.49 -11.93
CA GLU A 133 -3.50 8.23 -10.68
C GLU A 133 -2.02 8.35 -10.26
N ASN A 134 -1.15 7.48 -10.78
CA ASN A 134 0.29 7.45 -10.55
C ASN A 134 0.70 7.57 -9.07
N THR A 135 -0.01 6.84 -8.21
CA THR A 135 0.11 6.91 -6.75
C THR A 135 0.35 5.53 -6.14
N PRO A 136 1.13 5.43 -5.05
CA PRO A 136 1.13 4.25 -4.20
C PRO A 136 -0.26 3.99 -3.62
N PHE A 137 -0.53 2.73 -3.32
CA PHE A 137 -1.77 2.33 -2.66
C PHE A 137 -1.55 1.15 -1.74
N ILE A 138 -2.45 1.01 -0.78
CA ILE A 138 -2.44 -0.01 0.25
C ILE A 138 -3.72 -0.81 0.16
N PHE A 139 -3.63 -2.11 0.40
CA PHE A 139 -4.78 -3.00 0.46
C PHE A 139 -4.51 -4.16 1.41
N VAL A 140 -5.56 -4.85 1.79
CA VAL A 140 -5.50 -6.10 2.54
C VAL A 140 -5.67 -7.27 1.58
N MET A 141 -4.93 -8.34 1.79
CA MET A 141 -5.02 -9.54 0.98
C MET A 141 -4.98 -10.79 1.86
N ASP A 142 -5.81 -11.76 1.53
CA ASP A 142 -5.83 -13.09 2.15
C ASP A 142 -5.52 -14.20 1.14
N GLU A 143 -5.60 -15.44 1.57
CA GLU A 143 -5.24 -16.63 0.79
C GLU A 143 -6.02 -16.77 -0.52
N ARG A 144 -7.14 -16.06 -0.67
CA ARG A 144 -7.96 -16.06 -1.89
C ARG A 144 -7.40 -15.10 -2.95
N LEU A 145 -6.38 -14.32 -2.62
CA LEU A 145 -5.77 -13.28 -3.46
C LEU A 145 -6.75 -12.15 -3.84
N TYR A 146 -7.75 -11.90 -3.00
CA TYR A 146 -8.63 -10.74 -3.14
C TYR A 146 -7.95 -9.50 -2.56
N MET A 147 -8.11 -8.39 -3.28
CA MET A 147 -7.66 -7.07 -2.84
C MET A 147 -8.77 -6.37 -2.08
N ASP A 148 -8.77 -6.48 -0.75
CA ASP A 148 -9.78 -5.86 0.11
C ASP A 148 -9.32 -4.49 0.61
N ASP A 149 -10.28 -3.59 0.82
CA ASP A 149 -10.05 -2.28 1.42
C ASP A 149 -8.89 -1.51 0.79
N LEU A 150 -8.88 -1.38 -0.54
CA LEU A 150 -7.90 -0.55 -1.22
C LEU A 150 -8.05 0.91 -0.77
N PHE A 151 -6.91 1.55 -0.51
CA PHE A 151 -6.81 2.93 -0.07
C PHE A 151 -5.54 3.58 -0.59
N ILE A 152 -5.63 4.85 -0.99
CA ILE A 152 -4.47 5.66 -1.37
C ILE A 152 -4.08 6.55 -0.19
N PRO A 153 -2.87 6.42 0.40
CA PRO A 153 -2.44 7.35 1.44
C PRO A 153 -2.38 8.81 0.95
N ILE A 154 -3.14 9.70 1.60
CA ILE A 154 -3.27 11.10 1.19
C ILE A 154 -2.38 11.99 2.07
N LYS A 155 -1.28 12.49 1.52
CA LYS A 155 -0.29 13.30 2.25
C LYS A 155 -0.88 14.62 2.77
N GLU A 156 -1.78 15.23 2.02
CA GLU A 156 -2.48 16.46 2.35
C GLU A 156 -3.48 16.25 3.50
N LEU A 157 -3.90 15.01 3.73
CA LEU A 157 -4.95 14.62 4.68
C LEU A 157 -4.49 13.45 5.56
N PRO A 158 -3.41 13.61 6.35
CA PRO A 158 -2.78 12.50 7.06
C PRO A 158 -3.71 11.83 8.10
N ASN A 159 -4.64 12.59 8.68
CA ASN A 159 -5.63 12.05 9.63
C ASN A 159 -6.54 10.98 9.00
N TYR A 160 -6.81 11.05 7.70
CA TYR A 160 -7.63 10.04 7.01
C TYR A 160 -6.82 8.76 6.74
N SER A 161 -5.52 8.91 6.47
CA SER A 161 -4.62 7.76 6.42
C SER A 161 -4.54 7.09 7.80
N ASP A 162 -4.35 7.86 8.87
CA ASP A 162 -4.38 7.33 10.25
C ASP A 162 -5.70 6.59 10.57
N LEU A 163 -6.85 7.13 10.13
CA LEU A 163 -8.14 6.47 10.29
C LEU A 163 -8.21 5.13 9.54
N TYR A 164 -7.74 5.08 8.29
CA TYR A 164 -7.67 3.84 7.52
C TYR A 164 -6.89 2.76 8.27
N PHE A 165 -5.67 3.07 8.73
CA PHE A 165 -4.85 2.09 9.45
C PHE A 165 -5.46 1.67 10.80
N HIS A 166 -6.16 2.57 11.50
CA HIS A 166 -6.92 2.22 12.70
C HIS A 166 -8.04 1.22 12.40
N ILE A 167 -8.77 1.41 11.30
CA ILE A 167 -9.81 0.48 10.85
C ILE A 167 -9.19 -0.86 10.47
N MET A 168 -8.10 -0.88 9.69
CA MET A 168 -7.41 -2.13 9.30
C MET A 168 -6.93 -2.92 10.52
N LYS A 169 -6.33 -2.23 11.51
CA LYS A 169 -5.95 -2.82 12.80
C LYS A 169 -7.13 -3.51 13.47
N THR A 170 -8.27 -2.84 13.54
CA THR A 170 -9.45 -3.35 14.26
C THR A 170 -10.18 -4.45 13.49
N LYS A 171 -10.28 -4.32 12.16
CA LYS A 171 -11.01 -5.23 11.27
C LYS A 171 -10.26 -6.53 11.03
N TYR A 172 -8.93 -6.46 10.86
CA TYR A 172 -8.14 -7.60 10.36
C TYR A 172 -7.05 -8.09 11.32
N PHE A 173 -6.53 -7.22 12.17
CA PHE A 173 -5.29 -7.51 12.92
C PHE A 173 -5.47 -7.38 14.44
N ARG A 174 -6.71 -7.40 14.94
CA ARG A 174 -7.05 -7.21 16.35
C ARG A 174 -6.52 -8.32 17.27
N ASN A 175 -6.40 -9.53 16.74
CA ASN A 175 -6.08 -10.74 17.50
C ASN A 175 -4.65 -11.28 17.22
N LEU A 176 -3.76 -10.41 16.74
CA LEU A 176 -2.32 -10.70 16.70
C LEU A 176 -1.69 -10.43 18.07
#